data_AF-A0A3S1JWI3-F1
#
_entry.id   AF-A0A3S1JWI3-F1
#
_cell.length_a   1.000
_cell.length_b   1.000
_cell.length_c   1.000
_cell.angle_alpha   90.00
_cell.angle_beta   90.00
_cell.angle_gamma   90.00
#
_symmetry.space_group_name_H-M   'P 1'
#
loop_
_entity.id
_entity.type
_entity.pdbx_description
1 polymer ?
#
loop_
_entity_poly.entity_id
_entity_poly.type
_entity_poly.pdbx_seq_one_letter_code
_entity_poly.pdbx_strand_id
1 'polypeptide(L)'
;MSDATSQTVCFYNRHAISCEIVLTRLHASRGHLDGLRPEELFPHDQDHYGGLAATDELARGAQVSNGSRVADFWAGLGGSRKRAGYVSF
;
A
#
# COMPACT_ATOMS: atom_id res chain seq x y z
N MET A 1 -21.94 -16.73 -6.31
CA MET A 1 -20.80 -15.83 -6.62
C MET A 1 -20.41 -16.11 -8.06
N SER A 2 -20.27 -15.08 -8.91
CA SER A 2 -19.93 -15.32 -10.33
C SER A 2 -18.53 -15.93 -10.44
N ASP A 3 -18.28 -16.62 -11.55
CA ASP A 3 -16.98 -17.19 -11.90
C ASP A 3 -15.84 -16.15 -11.78
N ALA A 4 -16.12 -14.90 -12.18
CA ALA A 4 -15.19 -13.78 -12.05
C ALA A 4 -14.80 -13.44 -10.60
N THR A 5 -15.75 -13.42 -9.65
CA THR A 5 -15.44 -13.15 -8.24
C THR A 5 -14.52 -14.23 -7.66
N SER A 6 -14.80 -15.49 -7.96
CA SER A 6 -13.99 -16.62 -7.49
C SER A 6 -12.57 -16.59 -8.06
N GLN A 7 -12.41 -16.19 -9.33
CA GLN A 7 -11.10 -16.03 -9.97
C GLN A 7 -10.31 -14.86 -9.35
N THR A 8 -10.95 -13.72 -9.09
CA THR A 8 -10.30 -12.59 -8.41
C THR A 8 -9.81 -12.98 -7.02
N VAL A 9 -10.65 -13.66 -6.22
CA VAL A 9 -10.25 -14.13 -4.89
C VAL A 9 -9.09 -15.13 -4.96
N CYS A 10 -9.14 -16.06 -5.92
CA CYS A 10 -8.06 -17.04 -6.14
C CYS A 10 -6.73 -16.35 -6.50
N PHE A 11 -6.77 -15.33 -7.37
CA PHE A 11 -5.61 -14.53 -7.75
C PHE A 11 -4.97 -13.86 -6.53
N TYR A 12 -5.75 -13.15 -5.72
CA TYR A 12 -5.22 -12.43 -4.55
C TYR A 12 -4.77 -13.37 -3.40
N ASN A 13 -5.39 -14.53 -3.24
CA ASN A 13 -4.96 -15.51 -2.23
C ASN A 13 -3.60 -16.13 -2.56
N ARG A 14 -3.26 -16.25 -3.85
CA ARG A 14 -1.99 -16.82 -4.32
C ARG A 14 -0.95 -15.77 -4.72
N HIS A 15 -1.31 -14.49 -4.65
CA HIS A 15 -0.40 -13.40 -4.96
C HIS A 15 0.73 -13.35 -3.94
N ALA A 16 1.93 -12.93 -4.37
CA ALA A 16 3.09 -12.79 -3.49
C ALA A 16 2.87 -11.76 -2.35
N ILE A 17 1.82 -10.95 -2.49
CA ILE A 17 1.33 -9.96 -1.52
C ILE A 17 -0.11 -10.33 -1.14
N SER A 18 -0.28 -11.47 -0.46
CA SER A 18 -1.56 -11.85 0.13
C SER A 18 -1.69 -11.30 1.56
N CYS A 19 -2.93 -11.11 2.03
CA CYS A 19 -3.21 -10.67 3.40
C CYS A 19 -2.51 -11.57 4.43
N GLU A 20 -2.55 -12.89 4.22
CA GLU A 20 -1.92 -13.88 5.10
C GLU A 20 -0.40 -13.69 5.19
N ILE A 21 0.28 -13.46 4.07
CA ILE A 21 1.73 -13.23 4.05
C ILE A 21 2.09 -11.95 4.81
N VAL A 22 1.32 -10.88 4.61
CA VAL A 22 1.53 -9.59 5.29
C VAL A 22 1.32 -9.73 6.79
N LEU A 23 0.21 -10.33 7.24
CA LEU A 23 -0.07 -10.54 8.65
C LEU A 23 0.95 -11.48 9.31
N THR A 24 1.38 -12.53 8.61
CA THR A 24 2.42 -13.44 9.12
C THR A 24 3.74 -12.70 9.34
N ARG A 25 4.16 -11.86 8.37
CA ARG A 25 5.39 -11.06 8.50
C ARG A 25 5.29 -10.02 9.61
N LEU A 26 4.14 -9.37 9.76
CA LEU A 26 3.86 -8.42 10.85
C LEU A 26 3.89 -9.09 12.22
N HIS A 27 3.25 -10.24 12.36
CA HIS A 27 3.28 -10.99 13.61
C HIS A 27 4.70 -11.51 13.91
N ALA A 28 5.44 -11.96 12.90
CA ALA A 28 6.83 -12.39 13.08
C ALA A 28 7.76 -11.25 13.52
N SER A 29 7.53 -10.01 13.04
CA SER A 29 8.35 -8.86 13.39
C SER A 29 7.96 -8.20 14.71
N ARG A 30 6.67 -8.19 15.06
CA ARG A 30 6.14 -7.51 16.25
C ARG A 30 5.77 -8.42 17.41
N GLY A 31 5.49 -9.70 17.15
CA GLY A 31 4.94 -10.66 18.11
C GLY A 31 3.43 -10.51 18.38
N HIS A 32 2.77 -9.51 17.79
CA HIS A 32 1.31 -9.29 17.91
C HIS A 32 0.78 -8.44 16.74
N LEU A 33 -0.55 -8.37 16.58
CA LEU A 33 -1.23 -7.61 15.52
C LEU A 33 -2.09 -6.44 16.03
N ASP A 34 -2.11 -6.21 17.34
CA ASP A 34 -2.92 -5.13 17.92
C ASP A 34 -2.34 -3.74 17.62
N GLY A 35 -3.22 -2.77 17.33
CA GLY A 35 -2.82 -1.38 17.15
C GLY A 35 -1.96 -1.11 15.91
N LEU A 36 -2.14 -1.88 14.84
CA LEU A 36 -1.44 -1.67 13.56
C LEU A 36 -1.61 -0.25 13.03
N ARG A 37 -0.49 0.35 12.63
CA ARG A 37 -0.42 1.64 11.95
C ARG A 37 -0.13 1.45 10.46
N PRO A 38 -0.59 2.37 9.59
CA PRO A 38 -0.30 2.30 8.15
C PRO A 38 1.20 2.23 7.85
N GLU A 39 2.02 2.92 8.65
CA GLU A 39 3.47 2.92 8.52
C GLU A 39 4.11 1.54 8.79
N GLU A 40 3.37 0.60 9.34
CA GLU A 40 3.88 -0.76 9.57
C GLU A 40 3.54 -1.70 8.41
N LEU A 41 2.67 -1.27 7.49
CA LEU A 41 2.21 -2.08 6.36
C LEU A 41 3.11 -1.95 5.13
N PHE A 42 3.63 -0.75 4.86
CA PHE A 42 4.44 -0.46 3.67
C PHE A 42 5.66 -1.38 3.48
N PRO A 43 6.41 -1.82 4.53
CA PRO A 43 7.58 -2.67 4.31
C PRO A 43 7.22 -4.08 3.81
N HIS A 44 5.96 -4.47 3.99
CA HIS A 44 5.45 -5.78 3.62
C HIS A 44 4.67 -5.76 2.30
N ASP A 45 4.48 -4.56 1.75
CA ASP A 45 3.89 -4.33 0.44
C ASP A 45 5.00 -4.26 -0.63
N GLN A 46 5.07 -5.30 -1.46
CA GLN A 46 6.11 -5.42 -2.47
C GLN A 46 5.85 -4.58 -3.73
N ASP A 47 4.66 -3.98 -3.86
CA ASP A 47 4.33 -3.14 -5.02
C ASP A 47 4.92 -1.73 -4.89
N HIS A 48 5.46 -1.36 -3.72
CA HIS A 48 6.05 -0.04 -3.46
C HIS A 48 7.53 0.05 -3.85
N TYR A 49 7.82 -0.15 -5.14
CA TYR A 49 9.17 -0.06 -5.69
C TYR A 49 9.83 1.29 -5.40
N GLY A 50 11.04 1.25 -4.83
CA GLY A 50 11.83 2.45 -4.52
C GLY A 50 11.37 3.22 -3.26
N GLY A 51 10.31 2.77 -2.58
CA GLY A 51 9.88 3.31 -1.30
C GLY A 51 9.41 4.77 -1.34
N LEU A 52 9.38 5.40 -0.17
CA LEU A 52 8.96 6.80 -0.02
C LEU A 52 9.82 7.77 -0.82
N ALA A 53 11.12 7.51 -0.93
CA ALA A 53 12.03 8.38 -1.68
C ALA A 53 11.67 8.45 -3.18
N ALA A 54 11.26 7.32 -3.78
CA ALA A 54 10.78 7.31 -5.15
C ALA A 54 9.47 8.08 -5.32
N THR A 55 8.56 7.97 -4.34
CA THR A 55 7.31 8.76 -4.33
C THR A 55 7.60 10.26 -4.20
N ASP A 56 8.57 10.66 -3.36
CA ASP A 56 8.97 12.05 -3.17
C ASP A 56 9.57 12.64 -4.45
N GLU A 57 10.42 11.89 -5.15
CA GLU A 57 10.98 12.30 -6.44
C GLU A 57 9.92 12.41 -7.53
N LEU A 58 8.93 11.50 -7.57
CA LEU A 58 7.79 11.59 -8.48
C LEU A 58 6.96 12.83 -8.19
N ALA A 59 6.64 13.10 -6.93
CA ALA A 59 5.89 14.29 -6.53
C ALA A 59 6.64 15.58 -6.91
N ARG A 60 7.95 15.63 -6.69
CA ARG A 60 8.81 16.75 -7.07
C ARG A 60 8.84 16.94 -8.59
N GLY A 61 9.02 15.86 -9.36
CA GLY A 61 9.06 15.89 -10.82
C GLY A 61 7.73 16.32 -11.45
N ALA A 62 6.61 15.90 -10.85
CA ALA A 62 5.27 16.29 -11.26
C ALA A 62 4.80 17.64 -10.67
N GLN A 63 5.67 18.34 -9.92
CA GLN A 63 5.39 19.62 -9.29
C GLN A 63 4.14 19.60 -8.40
N VAL A 64 3.89 18.46 -7.75
CA VAL A 64 2.77 18.31 -6.83
C VAL A 64 3.05 19.20 -5.61
N SER A 65 2.06 20.01 -5.24
CA SER A 65 2.17 20.98 -4.16
C SER A 65 0.91 20.99 -3.29
N ASN A 66 0.93 21.74 -2.19
CA ASN A 66 -0.24 21.84 -1.32
C ASN A 66 -1.46 22.36 -2.13
N GLY A 67 -2.59 21.66 -2.03
CA GLY A 67 -3.79 21.92 -2.82
C GLY A 67 -3.87 21.17 -4.15
N SER A 68 -2.81 20.47 -4.58
CA SER A 68 -2.90 19.53 -5.71
C SER A 68 -3.85 18.38 -5.40
N ARG A 69 -4.67 18.02 -6.39
CA ARG A 69 -5.54 16.83 -6.35
C ARG A 69 -4.84 15.71 -7.10
N VAL A 70 -4.50 14.64 -6.40
CA VAL A 70 -3.74 13.52 -6.95
C VAL A 70 -4.56 12.24 -6.84
N ALA A 71 -4.71 11.54 -7.96
CA ALA A 71 -5.22 10.18 -7.99
C ALA A 71 -4.04 9.22 -8.07
N ASP A 72 -3.84 8.44 -7.01
CA ASP A 72 -2.84 7.38 -6.95
C ASP A 72 -3.55 6.04 -7.10
N PHE A 73 -3.24 5.37 -8.21
CA PHE A 73 -3.72 4.06 -8.61
C PHE A 73 -2.64 3.03 -8.29
N TRP A 74 -3.01 1.92 -7.66
CA TRP A 74 -2.07 0.90 -7.14
C TRP A 74 -1.22 1.40 -5.96
N ALA A 75 -1.81 2.25 -5.12
CA ALA A 75 -1.19 2.82 -3.92
C ALA A 75 -0.67 1.81 -2.89
N GLY A 76 -1.05 0.54 -3.01
CA GLY A 76 -0.61 -0.51 -2.11
C GLY A 76 -1.26 -0.46 -0.71
N LEU A 77 -0.71 -1.22 0.23
CA LEU A 77 -1.15 -1.33 1.62
C LEU A 77 -0.51 -0.23 2.49
N GLY A 78 -1.35 0.64 3.05
CA GLY A 78 -0.89 1.74 3.91
C GLY A 78 -0.28 2.91 3.13
N GLY A 79 -0.60 3.01 1.84
CA GLY A 79 0.00 3.88 0.83
C GLY A 79 0.63 5.18 1.32
N SER A 80 1.78 5.51 0.72
CA SER A 80 2.61 6.71 0.93
C SER A 80 1.84 8.04 0.95
N ARG A 81 0.61 8.02 0.44
CA ARG A 81 -0.46 9.03 0.53
C ARG A 81 -0.58 9.78 1.86
N LYS A 82 -0.35 9.17 3.02
CA LYS A 82 -0.59 9.85 4.30
C LYS A 82 0.50 10.86 4.72
N ARG A 83 1.67 10.85 4.09
CA ARG A 83 2.75 11.79 4.46
C ARG A 83 2.67 13.13 3.73
N ALA A 84 2.05 13.15 2.57
CA ALA A 84 1.88 14.35 1.78
C ALA A 84 0.42 14.78 1.88
N GLY A 85 0.14 15.95 2.45
CA GLY A 85 -1.21 16.46 2.73
C GLY A 85 -2.06 16.76 1.49
N TYR A 86 -2.22 15.80 0.59
CA TYR A 86 -3.01 15.89 -0.62
C TYR A 86 -4.42 15.42 -0.35
N VAL A 87 -5.38 16.30 -0.63
CA VAL A 87 -6.80 16.00 -0.53
C VAL A 87 -7.16 15.04 -1.67
N SER A 88 -7.57 13.82 -1.32
CA SER A 88 -8.18 12.86 -2.25
C SER A 88 -9.70 13.00 -2.22
N PHE A 89 -10.31 12.82 -3.39
CA PHE A 89 -11.70 12.35 -3.49
C PHE A 89 -11.76 10.84 -3.26
#